data_AF-A0A351U2U4-F1
#
_entry.id   AF-A0A351U2U4-F1
#
_cell.length_a   1.000
_cell.length_b   1.000
_cell.length_c   1.000
_cell.angle_alpha   90.00
_cell.angle_beta   90.00
_cell.angle_gamma   90.00
#
_symmetry.space_group_name_H-M   'P 1'
#
loop_
_entity.id
_entity.type
_entity.pdbx_description
1 polymer ?
#
loop_
_entity_poly.entity_id
_entity_poly.type
_entity_poly.pdbx_seq_one_letter_code
_entity_poly.pdbx_strand_id
1 'polypeptide(L)'
;MDKALKAYLDGANEIIGDRTSSEEAHDNAVVEALNEGYPIEKALAIAGEKHPDEAIEWDKGTIADIAAHYEYLREHARIMQMLKGKQ
;
A
#
# COMPACT_ATOMS: atom_id res chain seq x y z
N MET A 1 -8.87 8.96 21.40
CA MET A 1 -7.80 8.66 20.43
C MET A 1 -6.57 9.46 20.87
N ASP A 2 -5.41 8.82 20.98
CA ASP A 2 -4.16 9.49 21.34
C ASP A 2 -3.83 10.60 20.32
N LYS A 3 -3.29 11.74 20.78
CA LYS A 3 -3.05 12.92 19.92
C LYS A 3 -1.99 12.64 18.85
N ALA A 4 -0.98 11.82 19.16
CA ALA A 4 0.04 11.42 18.19
C ALA A 4 -0.52 10.41 17.19
N LEU A 5 -1.35 9.47 17.65
CA LEU A 5 -2.05 8.55 16.75
C LEU A 5 -2.97 9.28 15.75
N LYS A 6 -3.73 10.29 16.21
CA LYS A 6 -4.57 11.09 15.30
C LYS A 6 -3.71 11.81 14.26
N ALA A 7 -2.63 12.48 14.67
CA ALA A 7 -1.75 13.19 13.73
C ALA A 7 -1.11 12.24 12.70
N TYR A 8 -0.73 11.03 13.12
CA TYR A 8 -0.26 10.00 12.21
C TYR A 8 -1.33 9.58 11.19
N LEU A 9 -2.56 9.31 11.66
CA LEU A 9 -3.66 8.91 10.77
C LEU A 9 -4.05 10.03 9.79
N ASP A 10 -4.06 11.28 10.24
CA ASP A 10 -4.31 12.45 9.38
C ASP A 10 -3.25 12.52 8.26
N GLY A 11 -1.96 12.40 8.59
CA GLY A 11 -0.87 12.41 7.61
C GLY A 11 -0.86 11.18 6.69
N ALA A 12 -1.27 10.01 7.21
CA ALA A 12 -1.42 8.83 6.37
C ALA A 12 -2.53 9.00 5.33
N ASN A 13 -3.64 9.65 5.70
CA ASN A 13 -4.71 9.97 4.76
C ASN A 13 -4.25 10.93 3.66
N GLU A 14 -3.34 11.87 3.95
CA GLU A 14 -2.77 12.77 2.94
C GLU A 14 -1.88 12.04 1.91
N ILE A 15 -1.21 10.95 2.33
CA ILE A 15 -0.30 10.19 1.48
C ILE A 15 -1.03 9.08 0.70
N ILE A 16 -1.93 8.35 1.37
CA ILE A 16 -2.67 7.24 0.77
C ILE A 16 -3.82 7.77 -0.08
N GLY A 17 -4.44 8.86 0.36
CA GLY A 17 -5.67 9.38 -0.22
C GLY A 17 -6.88 8.52 0.11
N ASP A 18 -8.04 8.96 -0.37
CA ASP A 18 -9.26 8.15 -0.31
C ASP A 18 -9.15 7.04 -1.36
N ARG A 19 -9.50 5.81 -0.97
CA ARG A 19 -9.45 4.60 -1.81
C ARG A 19 -10.82 3.94 -1.83
N THR A 20 -11.21 3.43 -2.99
CA THR A 20 -12.33 2.52 -3.14
C THR A 20 -11.96 1.13 -2.65
N SER A 21 -12.95 0.29 -2.36
CA SER A 21 -12.69 -1.10 -1.95
C SER A 21 -11.97 -1.93 -3.02
N SER A 22 -12.06 -1.55 -4.29
CA SER A 22 -11.33 -2.19 -5.39
C SER A 22 -9.85 -1.81 -5.38
N GLU A 23 -9.56 -0.51 -5.27
CA GLU A 23 -8.19 0.01 -5.13
C GLU A 23 -7.52 -0.55 -3.86
N GLU A 24 -8.23 -0.61 -2.73
CA GLU A 24 -7.70 -1.23 -1.50
C GLU A 24 -7.36 -2.72 -1.71
N ALA A 25 -8.18 -3.46 -2.47
CA ALA A 25 -7.92 -4.86 -2.75
C ALA A 25 -6.66 -5.05 -3.61
N HIS A 26 -6.49 -4.21 -4.64
CA HIS A 26 -5.27 -4.16 -5.43
C HIS A 26 -4.05 -3.80 -4.59
N ASP A 27 -4.13 -2.73 -3.79
CA ASP A 27 -3.04 -2.26 -2.93
C ASP A 27 -2.61 -3.33 -1.92
N ASN A 28 -3.57 -4.03 -1.32
CA ASN A 28 -3.30 -5.16 -0.43
C ASN A 28 -2.58 -6.29 -1.16
N ALA A 29 -2.99 -6.63 -2.38
CA ALA A 29 -2.33 -7.67 -3.18
C ALA A 29 -0.88 -7.30 -3.54
N VAL A 30 -0.59 -6.03 -3.82
CA VAL A 30 0.79 -5.55 -4.03
C VAL A 30 1.60 -5.71 -2.74
N VAL A 31 1.06 -5.24 -1.61
CA VAL A 31 1.72 -5.33 -0.30
C VAL A 31 1.99 -6.78 0.12
N GLU A 32 1.07 -7.70 -0.13
CA GLU A 32 1.26 -9.14 0.09
C GLU A 32 2.43 -9.69 -0.72
N ALA A 33 2.47 -9.41 -2.02
CA ALA A 33 3.56 -9.86 -2.89
C ALA A 33 4.93 -9.27 -2.48
N LEU A 34 4.96 -8.01 -2.02
CA LEU A 34 6.17 -7.40 -1.47
C LEU A 34 6.63 -8.10 -0.17
N ASN A 35 5.70 -8.47 0.70
CA ASN A 35 6.00 -9.22 1.93
C ASN A 35 6.51 -10.65 1.64
N GLU A 36 6.13 -11.24 0.51
CA GLU A 36 6.69 -12.51 0.01
C GLU A 36 8.11 -12.37 -0.57
N GLY A 37 8.62 -11.13 -0.67
CA GLY A 37 9.97 -10.82 -1.16
C GLY A 37 10.06 -10.60 -2.66
N TYR A 38 8.92 -10.40 -3.36
CA TYR A 38 8.95 -10.04 -4.77
C TYR A 38 9.38 -8.58 -4.97
N PRO A 39 10.08 -8.26 -6.08
CA PRO A 39 10.34 -6.88 -6.45
C PRO A 39 9.05 -6.20 -6.92
N ILE A 40 9.03 -4.86 -6.89
CA ILE A 40 7.84 -4.05 -7.16
C ILE A 40 7.20 -4.35 -8.51
N GLU A 41 7.98 -4.55 -9.56
CA GLU A 41 7.48 -4.84 -10.91
C GLU A 41 6.65 -6.13 -10.94
N LYS A 42 7.13 -7.15 -10.20
CA LYS A 42 6.44 -8.43 -10.09
C LYS A 42 5.24 -8.35 -9.15
N ALA A 43 5.33 -7.56 -8.09
CA ALA A 43 4.21 -7.32 -7.17
C ALA A 43 3.05 -6.63 -7.91
N LEU A 44 3.33 -5.62 -8.73
CA LEU A 44 2.35 -4.95 -9.59
C LEU A 44 1.73 -5.90 -10.61
N ALA A 45 2.53 -6.76 -11.24
CA ALA A 45 2.02 -7.76 -12.17
C ALA A 45 1.06 -8.75 -11.49
N ILE A 46 1.43 -9.29 -10.33
CA ILE A 46 0.59 -10.21 -9.56
C ILE A 46 -0.72 -9.54 -9.13
N ALA A 47 -0.66 -8.28 -8.66
CA ALA A 47 -1.84 -7.54 -8.26
C ALA A 47 -2.74 -7.20 -9.46
N GLY A 48 -2.16 -6.80 -10.59
CA GLY A 48 -2.89 -6.54 -11.84
C GLY A 48 -3.54 -7.79 -12.44
N GLU A 49 -2.95 -8.98 -12.27
CA GLU A 49 -3.60 -10.24 -12.66
C GLU A 49 -4.84 -10.54 -11.79
N LYS A 50 -4.80 -10.19 -10.50
CA LYS A 50 -5.93 -10.38 -9.56
C LYS A 50 -7.00 -9.29 -9.72
N HIS A 51 -6.59 -8.06 -10.01
CA HIS A 51 -7.42 -6.87 -10.12
C HIS A 51 -7.10 -6.11 -11.42
N PRO A 52 -7.54 -6.61 -12.59
CA PRO A 52 -7.17 -6.02 -13.89
C PRO A 52 -7.62 -4.57 -14.07
N ASP A 53 -8.76 -4.20 -13.48
CA ASP A 53 -9.31 -2.85 -13.58
C ASP A 53 -8.48 -1.81 -12.80
N GLU A 54 -7.68 -2.26 -11.82
CA GLU A 54 -6.81 -1.43 -10.97
C GLU A 54 -5.32 -1.57 -11.35
N ALA A 55 -5.01 -2.30 -12.43
CA ALA A 55 -3.64 -2.58 -12.81
C ALA A 55 -2.87 -1.29 -13.11
N ILE A 56 -1.77 -1.09 -12.38
CA ILE A 56 -0.95 0.11 -12.53
C ILE A 56 0.05 -0.08 -13.67
N GLU A 57 -0.07 0.76 -14.69
CA GLU A 57 0.97 0.92 -15.71
C GLU A 57 2.18 1.65 -15.13
N TRP A 58 3.38 1.18 -15.47
CA TRP A 58 4.62 1.76 -15.00
C TRP A 58 5.68 1.80 -16.09
N ASP A 59 6.63 2.72 -15.95
CA ASP A 59 7.82 2.82 -16.77
C ASP A 59 9.05 3.08 -15.91
N LYS A 60 10.22 3.25 -16.54
CA LYS A 60 11.48 3.48 -15.82
C LYS A 60 11.52 4.81 -15.04
N GLY A 61 10.70 5.78 -15.43
CA GLY A 61 10.58 7.07 -14.76
C GLY A 61 9.65 7.02 -13.55
N THR A 62 8.60 6.19 -13.58
CA THR A 62 7.57 6.14 -12.53
C THR A 62 7.75 5.03 -11.51
N ILE A 63 8.47 3.95 -11.86
CA ILE A 63 8.56 2.75 -11.01
C ILE A 63 9.19 3.03 -9.64
N ALA A 64 10.10 4.01 -9.54
CA ALA A 64 10.73 4.38 -8.28
C ALA A 64 9.75 5.05 -7.31
N ASP A 65 8.89 5.93 -7.82
CA ASP A 65 7.87 6.61 -7.02
C ASP A 65 6.76 5.64 -6.61
N ILE A 66 6.36 4.74 -7.50
CA ILE A 66 5.42 3.65 -7.21
C ILE A 66 5.98 2.76 -6.10
N ALA A 67 7.25 2.37 -6.19
CA ALA A 67 7.89 1.58 -5.14
C ALA A 67 7.89 2.29 -3.79
N ALA A 68 8.20 3.60 -3.77
CA ALA A 68 8.18 4.39 -2.54
C ALA A 68 6.77 4.48 -1.92
N HIS A 69 5.73 4.63 -2.75
CA HIS A 69 4.34 4.60 -2.28
C HIS A 69 3.97 3.25 -1.65
N TYR A 70 4.31 2.14 -2.31
CA TYR A 70 3.99 0.82 -1.78
C TYR A 70 4.80 0.44 -0.54
N GLU A 71 6.03 0.94 -0.38
CA GLU A 71 6.74 0.78 0.88
C GLU A 71 6.13 1.58 2.03
N TYR A 72 5.58 2.75 1.74
CA TYR A 72 4.80 3.48 2.71
C TYR A 72 3.54 2.68 3.13
N LEU A 73 2.79 2.15 2.16
CA LEU A 73 1.60 1.33 2.43
C LEU A 73 1.93 0.07 3.25
N ARG A 74 3.04 -0.61 2.92
CA ARG A 74 3.51 -1.78 3.67
C ARG A 74 3.81 -1.45 5.13
N GLU A 75 4.52 -0.36 5.38
CA GLU A 75 4.83 0.06 6.76
C GLU A 75 3.59 0.57 7.49
N HIS A 76 2.71 1.29 6.80
CA HIS A 76 1.43 1.71 7.36
C HIS A 76 0.60 0.50 7.82
N ALA A 77 0.48 -0.53 6.97
CA ALA A 77 -0.22 -1.76 7.32
C ALA A 77 0.39 -2.46 8.55
N ARG A 78 1.73 -2.49 8.64
CA ARG A 78 2.46 -3.03 9.80
C ARG A 78 2.13 -2.26 11.09
N ILE A 79 2.16 -0.93 11.06
CA ILE A 79 1.80 -0.07 12.21
C ILE A 79 0.36 -0.34 12.65
N MET A 80 -0.57 -0.44 11.70
CA MET A 80 -1.98 -0.72 11.99
C MET A 80 -2.18 -2.10 12.63
N GLN A 81 -1.45 -3.13 12.19
CA GLN A 81 -1.48 -4.44 12.85
C GLN A 81 -0.95 -4.38 14.29
N MET A 82 0.15 -3.66 14.53
CA MET A 82 0.69 -3.48 15.88
C MET A 82 -0.28 -2.76 16.81
N LEU A 83 -1.05 -1.80 16.29
CA LEU A 83 -2.08 -1.09 17.06
C LEU A 83 -3.29 -1.98 17.38
N LYS A 84 -3.72 -2.82 16.43
CA LYS A 84 -4.81 -3.79 16.64
C LYS A 84 -4.43 -4.86 17.69
N GLY A 85 -3.19 -5.34 17.67
CA GLY A 85 -2.70 -6.32 18.66
C GLY A 85 -2.43 -5.76 20.06
N LYS A 86 -2.56 -4.44 20.26
CA LYS A 86 -2.41 -3.76 21.55
C LYS A 86 -3.74 -3.43 22.24
N GLN A 87 -4.87 -3.79 21.63
CA GLN A 87 -6.21 -3.59 22.20
C GLN A 87 -6.67 -4.80 23.02
#